data_AF-A0A357NBS2-F1
#
_entry.id   AF-A0A357NBS2-F1
#
_cell.length_a   1.000
_cell.length_b   1.000
_cell.length_c   1.000
_cell.angle_alpha   90.00
_cell.angle_beta   90.00
_cell.angle_gamma   90.00
#
_symmetry.space_group_name_H-M   'P 1'
#
loop_
_entity.id
_entity.type
_entity.pdbx_description
1 polymer ?
#
loop_
_entity_poly.entity_id
_entity_poly.type
_entity_poly.pdbx_seq_one_letter_code
_entity_poly.pdbx_strand_id
1 'polypeptide(L)' 'ERELALEFVRVTEAAAIQAARWMGKGDKNAADGAAVEAMRAAFNTVNIDGIVVIGEGEMDEAPML' A
#
# COMPACT_ATOMS: atom_id res chain seq x y z
N GLU A 1 16.00 13.51 -3.40
CA GLU A 1 16.00 12.13 -3.96
C GLU A 1 16.34 11.06 -2.92
N ARG A 2 17.49 11.11 -2.23
CA ARG A 2 17.85 10.13 -1.18
C ARG A 2 16.83 10.02 -0.02
N GLU A 3 16.11 11.09 0.26
CA GLU A 3 15.03 11.15 1.25
C GLU A 3 13.76 10.40 0.79
N LEU A 4 13.35 10.60 -0.46
CA LEU A 4 12.21 9.89 -1.07
C LEU A 4 12.44 8.38 -1.12
N ALA A 5 13.68 7.94 -1.38
CA ALA A 5 14.02 6.51 -1.37
C ALA A 5 13.72 5.86 0.00
N LEU A 6 14.04 6.54 1.10
CA LEU A 6 13.76 6.04 2.45
C LEU A 6 12.27 6.13 2.82
N GLU A 7 11.53 7.10 2.26
CA GLU A 7 10.07 7.16 2.39
C GLU A 7 9.40 5.97 1.69
N PHE A 8 9.83 5.62 0.48
CA PHE A 8 9.27 4.47 -0.23
C PHE A 8 9.62 3.13 0.42
N VAL A 9 10.80 3.00 1.04
CA VAL A 9 11.09 1.81 1.88
C VAL A 9 10.04 1.68 2.98
N ARG A 10 9.75 2.78 3.71
CA ARG A 10 8.74 2.77 4.79
C ARG A 10 7.34 2.42 4.29
N VAL A 11 6.98 2.86 3.09
CA VAL A 11 5.71 2.49 2.45
C VAL A 11 5.62 0.98 2.23
N THR A 12 6.67 0.37 1.67
CA THR A 12 6.70 -1.09 1.45
C THR A 12 6.72 -1.89 2.76
N GLU A 13 7.42 -1.40 3.79
CA GLU A 13 7.46 -2.00 5.12
C GLU A 13 6.06 -2.01 5.77
N ALA A 14 5.34 -0.87 5.70
CA ALA A 14 4.01 -0.75 6.26
C ALA A 14 3.02 -1.75 5.62
N ALA A 15 3.04 -1.86 4.29
CA ALA A 15 2.22 -2.82 3.55
C ALA A 15 2.55 -4.27 3.93
N ALA A 16 3.84 -4.63 3.92
CA ALA A 16 4.29 -5.98 4.24
C ALA A 16 3.92 -6.40 5.67
N ILE A 17 4.09 -5.49 6.65
CA ILE A 17 3.76 -5.76 8.06
C ILE A 17 2.26 -6.00 8.25
N GLN A 18 1.39 -5.24 7.57
CA GLN A 18 -0.05 -5.46 7.69
C GLN A 18 -0.50 -6.74 6.97
N ALA A 19 0.01 -7.00 5.76
CA ALA A 19 -0.28 -8.23 5.03
C ALA A 19 0.16 -9.48 5.82
N ALA A 20 1.33 -9.43 6.47
CA ALA A 20 1.89 -10.56 7.22
C ALA A 20 0.99 -11.04 8.36
N ARG A 21 0.10 -10.18 8.91
CA ARG A 21 -0.88 -10.56 9.95
C ARG A 21 -1.94 -11.54 9.45
N TRP A 22 -2.04 -11.71 8.13
CA TRP A 22 -2.98 -12.60 7.45
C TRP A 22 -2.31 -13.84 6.86
N MET A 23 -1.00 -13.98 7.01
CA MET A 23 -0.24 -15.13 6.53
C MET A 23 -0.79 -16.44 7.13
N GLY A 24 -1.05 -17.42 6.27
CA GLY A 24 -1.57 -18.74 6.67
C GLY A 24 -3.06 -18.77 7.04
N LYS A 25 -3.79 -17.67 6.95
CA LYS A 25 -5.23 -17.63 7.27
C LYS A 25 -6.15 -18.03 6.11
N GLY A 26 -5.62 -18.16 4.90
CA GLY A 26 -6.40 -18.50 3.71
C GLY A 26 -7.33 -17.39 3.20
N ASP A 27 -7.27 -16.20 3.80
CA ASP A 27 -8.09 -15.04 3.42
C ASP A 27 -7.26 -14.04 2.61
N LYS A 28 -7.26 -14.22 1.29
CA LYS A 28 -6.46 -13.40 0.38
C LYS A 28 -6.94 -11.94 0.33
N ASN A 29 -8.26 -11.72 0.37
CA ASN A 29 -8.84 -10.39 0.17
C ASN A 29 -8.58 -9.51 1.39
N ALA A 30 -8.64 -10.09 2.60
CA ALA A 30 -8.30 -9.37 3.82
C ALA A 30 -6.80 -9.06 3.91
N ALA A 31 -5.93 -9.98 3.45
CA ALA A 31 -4.49 -9.75 3.38
C ALA A 31 -4.14 -8.59 2.43
N ASP A 32 -4.75 -8.61 1.26
CA ASP A 32 -4.55 -7.63 0.19
C ASP A 32 -5.07 -6.24 0.59
N GLY A 33 -6.33 -6.16 1.05
CA GLY A 33 -6.90 -4.91 1.54
C GLY A 33 -6.12 -4.29 2.70
N ALA A 34 -5.59 -5.10 3.61
CA ALA A 34 -4.76 -4.61 4.72
C ALA A 34 -3.41 -4.04 4.21
N ALA A 35 -2.84 -4.61 3.15
CA ALA A 35 -1.61 -4.10 2.54
C ALA A 35 -1.86 -2.77 1.82
N VAL A 36 -2.92 -2.72 1.01
CA VAL A 36 -3.34 -1.56 0.22
C VAL A 36 -3.67 -0.37 1.11
N GLU A 37 -4.45 -0.58 2.18
CA GLU A 37 -4.80 0.47 3.13
C GLU A 37 -3.56 1.07 3.80
N ALA A 38 -2.64 0.21 4.26
CA ALA A 38 -1.40 0.64 4.88
C ALA A 38 -0.48 1.39 3.92
N MET A 39 -0.39 0.91 2.68
CA MET A 39 0.38 1.55 1.63
C MET A 39 -0.18 2.93 1.29
N ARG A 40 -1.51 3.05 1.15
CA ARG A 40 -2.19 4.32 0.88
C ARG A 40 -1.97 5.32 2.00
N ALA A 41 -2.14 4.89 3.25
CA ALA A 41 -1.92 5.73 4.41
C ALA A 41 -0.46 6.21 4.48
N ALA A 42 0.52 5.35 4.20
CA ALA A 42 1.93 5.71 4.18
C ALA A 42 2.26 6.70 3.04
N PHE A 43 1.75 6.47 1.82
CA PHE A 43 1.94 7.40 0.71
C PHE A 43 1.40 8.80 0.99
N ASN A 44 0.26 8.91 1.69
CA ASN A 44 -0.32 10.21 2.07
C ASN A 44 0.58 11.03 3.03
N THR A 45 1.65 10.44 3.58
CA THR A 45 2.62 11.15 4.42
C THR A 45 3.88 11.56 3.67
N VAL A 46 4.08 11.06 2.45
CA VAL A 46 5.21 11.38 1.58
C VAL A 46 4.94 12.73 0.91
N ASN A 47 5.90 13.64 0.91
CA ASN A 47 5.76 14.96 0.27
C ASN A 47 5.94 14.85 -1.25
N ILE A 48 4.91 14.33 -1.93
CA ILE A 48 4.87 14.15 -3.39
C ILE A 48 3.54 14.61 -3.99
N ASP A 49 3.59 15.01 -5.25
CA ASP A 49 2.43 15.10 -6.13
C ASP A 49 2.48 13.91 -7.10
N GLY A 50 1.91 12.78 -6.66
CA GLY A 50 2.00 11.49 -7.34
C GLY A 50 0.68 11.02 -7.91
N ILE A 51 0.73 10.42 -9.10
CA ILE A 51 -0.43 9.80 -9.76
C ILE A 51 -0.22 8.29 -9.79
N VAL A 52 -1.21 7.54 -9.31
CA VAL A 52 -1.22 6.08 -9.47
C VAL A 52 -1.57 5.78 -10.93
N VAL A 53 -0.62 5.19 -11.64
CA VAL A 53 -0.80 4.77 -13.06
C VAL A 53 -0.92 3.25 -13.20
N ILE A 54 -0.58 2.51 -12.15
CA ILE A 54 -0.75 1.05 -11.99
C ILE A 54 -1.17 0.84 -10.53
N GLY A 55 -2.34 0.23 -10.31
CA GLY A 55 -2.95 0.03 -8.99
C GLY A 55 -3.79 -1.25 -8.93
N GLU A 56 -4.66 -1.36 -7.92
CA GLU A 56 -5.48 -2.55 -7.66
C GLU A 56 -6.60 -2.76 -8.69
N GLY A 57 -6.99 -1.72 -9.42
CA GLY A 57 -8.01 -1.79 -10.46
C GLY A 57 -8.47 -0.41 -10.91
N GLU A 58 -9.49 -0.37 -11.75
CA GLU A 58 -10.22 0.87 -12.06
C GLU A 58 -10.87 1.42 -10.79
N MET A 59 -11.03 2.75 -10.69
CA MET A 59 -11.56 3.42 -9.49
C MET A 59 -12.93 2.87 -9.03
N ASP A 60 -13.72 2.33 -9.96
CA ASP A 60 -15.03 1.75 -9.70
C ASP A 60 -14.96 0.34 -9.08
N GLU A 61 -13.87 -0.40 -9.29
CA GLU A 61 -13.68 -1.78 -8.83
C GLU A 61 -12.72 -1.87 -7.63
N ALA A 62 -11.80 -0.91 -7.51
CA ALA A 62 -10.82 -0.81 -6.43
C ALA A 62 -10.90 0.59 -5.78
N PRO A 63 -11.58 0.73 -4.62
CA PRO A 63 -11.75 2.03 -3.97
C PRO A 63 -10.47 2.58 -3.34
N MET A 64 -9.38 1.80 -3.29
CA MET A 64 -8.10 2.20 -2.72
C MET A 64 -6.93 1.76 -3.60
N LEU A 65 -6.03 2.74 -3.84
CA LEU A 65 -4.82 2.70 -4.68
C LEU A 65 -5.07 2.40 -6.16
#